data_AF-A0A0V8GC75-F1
#
_entry.id   AF-A0A0V8GC75-F1
#
_cell.length_a   1.000
_cell.length_b   1.000
_cell.length_c   1.000
_cell.angle_alpha   90.00
_cell.angle_beta   90.00
_cell.angle_gamma   90.00
#
_symmetry.space_group_name_H-M   'P 1'
#
loop_
_entity.id
_entity.type
_entity.pdbx_description
1 polymer ?
#
loop_
_entity_poly.entity_id
_entity_poly.type
_entity_poly.pdbx_seq_one_letter_code
_entity_poly.pdbx_strand_id
1 'polypeptide(L)' 'MNFEQYLQHHFGKVNLFDRSFVEKDFVIHVDLVKDLYQLKKNSDEINEEYFKQAYQKSNELFEDLFREE' A
#
# COMPACT_ATOMS: atom_id res chain seq x y z
N MET A 1 4.60 -7.96 17.01
CA MET A 1 3.24 -7.53 16.62
C MET A 1 2.81 -8.37 15.42
N ASN A 2 1.57 -8.87 15.33
CA ASN A 2 1.13 -9.60 14.13
C ASN A 2 1.10 -8.62 12.93
N PHE A 3 1.69 -9.01 11.79
CA PHE A 3 1.76 -8.18 10.59
C PHE A 3 0.37 -7.67 10.14
N GLU A 4 -0.67 -8.50 10.25
CA GLU A 4 -2.04 -8.10 9.95
C GLU A 4 -2.55 -6.99 10.89
N GLN A 5 -2.22 -7.08 12.19
CA GLN A 5 -2.58 -6.06 13.17
C GLN A 5 -1.81 -4.75 12.95
N TYR A 6 -0.52 -4.84 12.59
CA TYR A 6 0.27 -3.68 12.19
C TYR A 6 -0.34 -2.98 10.98
N LEU A 7 -0.67 -3.74 9.93
CA LEU A 7 -1.30 -3.18 8.73
C LEU A 7 -2.64 -2.50 9.02
N GLN A 8 -3.48 -3.12 9.87
CA GLN A 8 -4.74 -2.52 10.28
C GLN A 8 -4.55 -1.22 11.07
N HIS A 9 -3.56 -1.17 11.96
CA HIS A 9 -3.31 0.00 12.81
C HIS A 9 -2.76 1.20 12.01
N HIS A 10 -1.82 0.95 11.09
CA HIS A 10 -1.11 2.01 10.37
C HIS A 10 -1.76 2.43 9.05
N PHE A 11 -2.41 1.49 8.35
CA PHE A 11 -2.92 1.73 6.99
C PHE A 11 -4.44 1.54 6.85
N GLY A 12 -5.14 1.19 7.94
CA GLY A 12 -6.59 0.93 7.94
C GLY A 12 -6.94 -0.44 7.37
N LYS A 13 -8.13 -0.59 6.75
CA LYS A 13 -8.53 -1.88 6.15
C LYS A 13 -7.66 -2.20 4.92
N VAL A 14 -6.58 -2.94 5.12
CA VAL A 14 -5.76 -3.52 4.04
C VAL A 14 -6.37 -4.86 3.63
N ASN A 15 -6.52 -5.10 2.33
CA ASN A 15 -6.93 -6.40 1.82
C ASN A 15 -5.68 -7.23 1.52
N LEU A 16 -5.49 -8.33 2.23
CA LEU A 16 -4.43 -9.29 1.95
C LEU A 16 -4.96 -10.32 0.95
N PHE A 17 -4.29 -10.47 -0.18
CA PHE A 17 -4.65 -11.47 -1.19
C PHE A 17 -3.48 -12.39 -1.44
N ASP A 18 -3.72 -13.69 -1.37
CA ASP A 18 -2.82 -14.69 -1.91
C ASP A 18 -2.99 -14.73 -3.43
N ARG A 19 -1.92 -14.48 -4.18
CA ARG A 19 -1.94 -14.56 -5.65
C ARG A 19 -1.43 -15.92 -6.09
N SER A 20 -2.33 -16.87 -6.21
CA SER A 20 -2.06 -18.24 -6.73
C SER A 20 -1.48 -18.30 -8.15
N PHE A 21 -1.49 -17.18 -8.89
CA PHE A 21 -1.02 -17.07 -10.28
C PHE A 21 0.39 -16.48 -10.41
N VAL A 22 1.00 -16.03 -9.31
CA VAL A 22 2.41 -15.67 -9.28
C VAL A 22 3.09 -16.82 -8.54
N GLU A 23 3.94 -17.61 -9.20
CA GLU A 23 4.73 -18.70 -8.59
C GLU A 23 5.77 -18.14 -7.59
N LYS A 24 5.30 -17.48 -6.54
CA LYS A 24 6.10 -16.98 -5.43
C LYS A 24 5.38 -17.34 -4.14
N ASP A 25 6.13 -17.92 -3.21
CA ASP A 25 5.62 -18.46 -1.95
C ASP A 25 4.93 -17.41 -1.06
N PHE A 26 5.16 -16.11 -1.32
CA PHE A 26 4.54 -15.03 -0.56
C PHE A 26 4.43 -13.75 -1.39
N VAL A 27 3.21 -13.35 -1.75
CA VAL A 27 2.89 -12.07 -2.39
C VAL A 27 1.86 -11.36 -1.55
N ILE A 28 2.17 -10.15 -1.09
CA ILE A 28 1.22 -9.28 -0.40
C ILE A 28 0.89 -8.12 -1.31
N HIS A 29 -0.39 -7.90 -1.56
CA HIS A 29 -0.87 -6.66 -2.15
C HIS A 29 -1.40 -5.74 -1.04
N VAL A 30 -0.93 -4.50 -1.00
CA VAL A 30 -1.37 -3.50 -0.03
C VAL A 30 -1.97 -2.32 -0.77
N ASP A 31 -3.27 -2.09 -0.61
CA ASP A 31 -3.95 -0.88 -1.08
C ASP A 31 -3.64 0.29 -0.13
N LEU A 32 -2.48 0.93 -0.32
CA LEU A 32 -1.96 1.96 0.61
C LEU A 32 -2.81 3.26 0.62
N VAL A 33 -3.49 3.56 -0.48
CA VAL A 33 -4.35 4.75 -0.60
C VAL A 33 -5.69 4.32 -1.17
N LYS A 34 -6.73 4.44 -0.35
CA LYS A 34 -8.12 4.27 -0.77
C LYS A 34 -8.72 5.63 -1.10
N ASP A 35 -9.66 5.66 -2.03
CA ASP A 35 -10.52 6.81 -2.37
C ASP A 35 -9.86 7.99 -3.10
N LEU A 36 -8.57 7.93 -3.41
CA LEU A 36 -7.91 8.89 -4.30
C LEU A 36 -7.67 8.26 -5.67
N TYR A 37 -8.07 8.99 -6.71
CA TYR A 37 -7.88 8.58 -8.11
C TYR A 37 -6.51 9.02 -8.61
N GLN A 38 -5.91 8.20 -9.47
CA GLN A 38 -4.64 8.49 -10.15
C GLN A 38 -4.73 9.73 -11.04
N LEU A 39 -5.93 10.03 -11.55
CA LEU A 39 -6.27 11.26 -12.25
C LEU A 39 -7.08 12.18 -11.35
N LYS A 40 -6.92 13.48 -11.53
CA LYS A 40 -7.77 14.46 -10.85
C LYS A 40 -9.23 14.28 -11.29
N LYS A 41 -10.17 14.49 -10.37
CA LYS A 41 -11.61 14.35 -10.67
C LYS A 41 -11.99 15.27 -11.83
N ASN A 42 -12.62 14.69 -12.86
CA ASN A 42 -13.04 15.38 -14.09
C ASN A 42 -11.88 16.02 -14.88
N SER A 43 -10.68 15.43 -14.84
CA SER A 43 -9.53 15.92 -15.58
C SER A 43 -8.65 14.75 -16.03
N ASP A 44 -7.96 14.92 -17.15
CA ASP A 44 -6.95 13.98 -17.65
C ASP A 44 -5.57 14.23 -17.01
N GLU A 45 -5.49 15.18 -16.07
CA GLU A 45 -4.26 15.46 -15.33
C GLU A 45 -3.99 14.41 -14.25
N ILE A 46 -2.70 14.08 -14.12
CA ILE A 46 -2.17 13.23 -13.05
C ILE A 46 -2.43 13.89 -11.68
N ASN A 47 -2.90 13.07 -10.74
CA ASN A 47 -3.07 13.46 -9.35
C ASN A 47 -1.75 13.29 -8.58
N GLU A 48 -0.87 14.29 -8.61
CA GLU A 48 0.40 14.24 -7.90
C GLU A 48 0.26 13.93 -6.40
N GLU A 49 -0.84 14.38 -5.76
CA GLU A 49 -1.08 14.14 -4.34
C GLU A 49 -1.29 12.65 -4.06
N TYR A 50 -2.05 11.95 -4.92
CA TYR A 50 -2.18 10.49 -4.87
C TYR A 50 -0.80 9.80 -4.89
N PHE A 51 0.04 10.17 -5.86
CA PHE A 51 1.35 9.54 -6.02
C PHE A 51 2.30 9.84 -4.85
N LYS A 52 2.31 11.08 -4.34
CA LYS A 52 3.10 11.45 -3.16
C LYS A 52 2.67 10.66 -1.93
N GLN A 53 1.37 10.53 -1.68
CA GLN A 53 0.86 9.75 -0.54
C GLN A 53 1.16 8.25 -0.69
N ALA A 54 0.97 7.68 -1.88
CA ALA A 54 1.29 6.28 -2.14
C ALA A 54 2.79 5.99 -1.94
N TYR A 55 3.65 6.90 -2.40
CA TYR A 55 5.10 6.78 -2.23
C TYR A 55 5.52 6.85 -0.76
N GLN A 56 5.00 7.82 0.01
CA GLN A 56 5.29 7.95 1.44
C GLN A 56 4.90 6.70 2.22
N LYS A 57 3.67 6.21 2.04
CA LYS A 57 3.19 5.01 2.73
C LYS A 57 3.94 3.74 2.33
N SER A 58 4.38 3.65 1.07
CA SER A 58 5.19 2.53 0.59
C SER A 58 6.55 2.50 1.28
N ASN A 59 7.18 3.66 1.42
CA ASN A 59 8.46 3.78 2.10
C ASN A 59 8.34 3.51 3.60
N GLU A 60 7.32 4.04 4.27
CA GLU A 60 7.06 3.74 5.69
C GLU A 60 6.88 2.23 5.91
N LEU A 61 6.08 1.57 5.08
CA LEU A 61 5.90 0.12 5.14
C LEU A 61 7.21 -0.64 4.91
N PHE A 62 8.02 -0.21 3.93
CA PHE A 62 9.29 -0.87 3.64
C PHE A 62 10.30 -0.71 4.78
N GLU A 63 10.44 0.50 5.32
CA GLU A 63 11.32 0.75 6.46
C GLU A 63 10.87 -0.05 7.68
N ASP A 64 9.58 -0.06 8.01
CA ASP A 64 9.08 -0.80 9.18
C ASP A 64 9.20 -2.33 9.04
N LEU A 65 9.22 -2.87 7.81
CA LEU A 65 9.36 -4.31 7.56
C LEU A 65 10.81 -4.79 7.47
N PHE A 66 11.71 -3.96 6.93
CA PHE A 66 13.04 -4.40 6.51
C PHE A 66 14.19 -3.64 7.16
N ARG A 67 13.92 -2.56 7.91
CA ARG A 67 14.95 -1.92 8.71
C ARG A 67 15.26 -2.84 9.91
N GLU A 68 16.46 -3.41 9.92
CA GLU A 68 17.01 -4.12 11.08
C GLU A 68 17.10 -3.14 12.28
N GLU A 69 16.85 -3.64 13.50
CA GLU A 69 17.06 -2.87 14.75
C GLU A 69 18.50 -2.38 14.91
#